data_AF-A0A3B1ABK2-F1
#
_entry.id   AF-A0A3B1ABK2-F1
#
_cell.length_a   1.000
_cell.length_b   1.000
_cell.length_c   1.000
_cell.angle_alpha   90.00
_cell.angle_beta   90.00
_cell.angle_gamma   90.00
#
_symmetry.space_group_name_H-M   'P 1'
#
loop_
_entity.id
_entity.type
_entity.pdbx_description
1 polymer ?
#
loop_
_entity_poly.entity_id
_entity_poly.type
_entity_poly.pdbx_seq_one_letter_code
_entity_poly.pdbx_strand_id
1 'polypeptide(L)'
;ALSYHGITTQIPHAISVAIDRNSRMHSLESLPIQVYKFSDDAFKAGIEKHQIDGVSVQIYSMEKTLADCFKYRNKLGMDVVLEALKLYKSQKMFKLDKLMEYAKICRVEKVMKPYLEAVL
;
A
#
# COMPACT_ATOMS: atom_id res chain seq x y z
N ALA A 1 -2.92 3.02 5.29
CA ALA A 1 -3.37 3.21 3.90
C ALA A 1 -4.55 2.28 3.55
N LEU A 2 -4.43 0.95 3.63
CA LEU A 2 -5.56 0.03 3.37
C LEU A 2 -6.85 0.40 4.11
N SER A 3 -6.76 0.58 5.43
CA SER A 3 -7.88 0.98 6.29
C SER A 3 -8.44 2.36 5.92
N TYR A 4 -7.58 3.34 5.63
CA TYR A 4 -7.99 4.68 5.18
C TYR A 4 -8.80 4.63 3.87
N HIS A 5 -8.38 3.78 2.93
CA HIS A 5 -9.03 3.61 1.63
C HIS A 5 -10.22 2.64 1.65
N GLY A 6 -10.56 2.07 2.82
CA GLY A 6 -11.66 1.10 2.95
C GLY A 6 -11.46 -0.20 2.15
N ILE A 7 -10.22 -0.60 1.89
CA ILE A 7 -9.88 -1.82 1.12
C ILE A 7 -9.23 -2.89 2.01
N THR A 8 -9.73 -3.02 3.24
CA THR A 8 -9.42 -4.13 4.15
C THR A 8 -10.59 -4.30 5.11
N THR A 9 -10.84 -5.53 5.57
CA THR A 9 -11.79 -5.80 6.67
C THR A 9 -11.09 -5.86 8.03
N GLN A 10 -9.76 -5.81 8.04
CA GLN A 10 -8.97 -5.94 9.27
C GLN A 10 -8.85 -4.60 9.99
N ILE A 11 -9.00 -4.64 11.31
CA ILE A 11 -8.71 -3.50 12.17
C ILE A 11 -7.19 -3.46 12.39
N PRO A 12 -6.49 -2.39 11.98
CA PRO A 12 -5.04 -2.33 12.12
C PRO A 12 -4.63 -2.24 13.59
N HIS A 13 -3.79 -3.18 14.04
CA HIS A 13 -3.22 -3.19 15.40
C HIS A 13 -1.91 -2.39 15.52
N ALA A 14 -1.36 -1.94 14.39
CA ALA A 14 -0.12 -1.17 14.32
C ALA A 14 -0.21 -0.11 13.21
N ILE A 15 0.56 0.96 13.37
CA ILE A 15 0.69 2.02 12.37
C ILE A 15 1.75 1.62 11.36
N SER A 16 1.35 1.40 10.11
CA SER A 16 2.27 1.12 9.02
C SER A 16 2.90 2.41 8.49
N VAL A 17 4.23 2.50 8.58
CA VAL A 17 5.00 3.67 8.13
C VAL A 17 5.98 3.27 7.03
N ALA A 18 6.03 4.09 5.99
CA ALA A 18 7.02 3.97 4.93
C ALA A 18 8.22 4.87 5.22
N ILE A 19 9.42 4.36 4.98
CA ILE A 19 10.66 5.14 5.03
C ILE A 19 11.51 4.86 3.79
N ASP A 20 12.36 5.81 3.42
CA ASP A 20 13.41 5.56 2.44
C ASP A 20 14.37 4.48 2.95
N ARG A 21 14.83 3.59 2.07
CA ARG A 21 15.71 2.46 2.40
C ARG A 21 17.00 2.87 3.13
N ASN A 22 17.50 4.07 2.90
CA ASN A 22 18.74 4.60 3.48
C ASN A 22 18.48 5.34 4.81
N SER A 23 17.22 5.60 5.15
CA SER A 23 16.88 6.26 6.41
C SER A 23 17.12 5.34 7.61
N ARG A 24 17.72 5.89 8.66
CA ARG A 24 17.77 5.24 9.97
C ARG A 24 16.48 5.57 10.73
N MET A 25 15.80 4.54 11.19
CA MET A 25 14.67 4.70 12.09
C MET A 25 15.20 4.90 13.51
N HIS A 26 14.76 5.97 14.17
CA HIS A 26 14.92 6.10 15.61
C HIS A 26 13.80 5.31 16.30
N SER A 27 14.14 4.52 17.31
CA SER A 27 13.16 3.72 18.04
C SER A 27 12.09 4.64 18.64
N LEU A 28 10.85 4.45 18.25
CA LEU A 28 9.69 5.09 18.87
C LEU A 28 9.13 4.05 19.84
N GLU A 29 9.64 4.05 21.07
CA GLU A 29 9.38 2.99 22.05
C GLU A 29 7.91 2.91 22.51
N SER A 30 7.10 3.94 22.23
CA SER A 30 5.75 4.09 22.80
C SER A 30 4.59 3.69 21.87
N LEU A 31 4.83 3.35 20.59
CA LEU A 31 3.75 3.06 19.64
C LEU A 31 4.03 1.79 18.83
N PRO A 32 3.00 0.95 18.57
CA PRO A 32 3.13 -0.20 17.70
C PRO A 32 3.28 0.28 16.25
N ILE A 33 4.53 0.47 15.80
CA ILE A 33 4.86 0.95 14.45
C ILE A 33 5.45 -0.19 13.63
N GLN A 34 4.89 -0.40 12.44
CA GLN A 34 5.38 -1.36 11.47
C GLN A 34 6.03 -0.62 10.30
N VAL A 35 7.34 -0.77 10.18
CA VAL A 35 8.11 -0.07 9.14
C VAL A 35 8.27 -0.90 7.87
N TYR A 36 8.15 -0.19 6.75
CA TYR A 36 8.36 -0.67 5.39
C TYR A 36 9.38 0.22 4.68
N LYS A 37 10.43 -0.39 4.14
CA LYS A 37 11.55 0.31 3.49
C LYS A 37 11.42 0.30 1.98
N PHE A 38 11.31 1.47 1.38
CA PHE A 38 11.12 1.63 -0.06
C PHE A 38 12.39 2.14 -0.75
N SER A 39 12.58 1.76 -2.02
CA SER A 39 13.52 2.48 -2.89
C SER A 39 12.99 3.88 -3.18
N ASP A 40 13.88 4.83 -3.45
CA ASP A 40 13.54 6.24 -3.65
C ASP A 40 12.34 6.46 -4.61
N ASP A 41 12.37 5.85 -5.80
CA ASP A 41 11.27 5.95 -6.78
C ASP A 41 9.93 5.45 -6.22
N ALA A 42 9.95 4.32 -5.49
CA ALA A 42 8.75 3.72 -4.92
C ALA A 42 8.28 4.44 -3.66
N PHE A 43 9.17 5.12 -2.95
CA PHE A 43 8.84 5.93 -1.78
C PHE A 43 8.13 7.23 -2.20
N LYS A 44 8.60 7.88 -3.28
CA LYS A 44 8.03 9.15 -3.75
C LYS A 44 6.74 8.99 -4.54
N ALA A 45 6.54 7.83 -5.18
CA ALA A 45 5.40 7.61 -6.04
C ALA A 45 4.07 7.50 -5.28
N GLY A 46 3.04 8.14 -5.82
CA GLY A 46 1.66 7.96 -5.36
C GLY A 46 1.39 8.49 -3.95
N ILE A 47 2.16 9.44 -3.44
CA ILE A 47 1.86 10.12 -2.17
C ILE A 47 0.71 11.10 -2.38
N GLU A 48 -0.32 11.01 -1.55
CA GLU A 48 -1.44 11.94 -1.47
C GLU A 48 -1.45 12.62 -0.09
N LYS A 49 -1.83 13.91 -0.05
CA LYS A 49 -1.98 14.67 1.19
C LYS A 49 -3.45 14.71 1.58
N HIS A 50 -3.76 14.29 2.80
CA HIS A 50 -5.11 14.29 3.35
C HIS A 50 -5.15 15.02 4.69
N GLN A 51 -6.31 15.58 5.01
CA GLN A 51 -6.58 16.19 6.31
C GLN A 51 -7.34 15.18 7.16
N ILE A 52 -6.77 14.78 8.29
CA ILE A 52 -7.40 13.91 9.29
C ILE A 52 -7.37 14.65 10.61
N ASP A 53 -8.54 14.93 11.18
CA ASP A 53 -8.69 15.66 12.45
C ASP A 53 -7.89 16.98 12.51
N GLY A 54 -7.84 17.70 11.39
CA GLY A 54 -7.11 18.98 11.26
C GLY A 54 -5.59 18.83 11.07
N VAL A 55 -5.07 17.60 10.96
CA VAL A 55 -3.66 17.32 10.70
C VAL A 55 -3.46 16.86 9.27
N SER A 56 -2.48 17.47 8.57
CA SER A 56 -2.07 17.03 7.25
C SER A 56 -1.25 15.74 7.33
N VAL A 57 -1.81 14.64 6.84
CA VAL A 57 -1.18 13.32 6.79
C VAL A 57 -0.89 12.93 5.34
N GLN A 58 0.29 12.35 5.09
CA GLN A 58 0.64 11.78 3.80
C GLN A 58 0.27 10.31 3.77
N ILE A 59 -0.56 9.90 2.80
CA ILE A 59 -1.00 8.51 2.62
C ILE A 59 -0.78 8.16 1.16
N TYR A 60 -0.31 6.95 0.88
CA TYR A 60 -0.23 6.49 -0.50
C TYR A 60 -1.61 6.34 -1.12
N SER A 61 -1.73 6.62 -2.41
CA SER A 61 -2.92 6.38 -3.22
C SER A 61 -3.35 4.91 -3.14
N MET A 62 -4.59 4.65 -3.49
CA MET A 62 -5.18 3.31 -3.39
C MET A 62 -4.43 2.30 -4.27
N GLU A 63 -4.10 2.68 -5.50
CA GLU A 63 -3.39 1.85 -6.47
C GLU A 63 -1.94 1.60 -6.03
N LYS A 64 -1.26 2.63 -5.52
CA LYS A 64 0.09 2.51 -4.97
C LYS A 64 0.10 1.57 -3.76
N THR A 65 -0.87 1.74 -2.85
CA THR A 65 -1.05 0.89 -1.68
C THR A 65 -1.20 -0.57 -2.06
N LEU A 66 -1.99 -0.86 -3.10
CA LEU A 66 -2.19 -2.23 -3.56
C LEU A 66 -0.90 -2.84 -4.15
N ALA A 67 -0.15 -2.06 -4.95
CA ALA A 67 1.16 -2.49 -5.44
C ALA A 67 2.15 -2.78 -4.29
N ASP A 68 2.14 -1.95 -3.25
CA ASP A 68 2.96 -2.15 -2.05
C ASP A 68 2.56 -3.41 -1.28
N CYS A 69 1.25 -3.71 -1.22
CA CYS A 69 0.76 -4.94 -0.60
C CYS A 69 1.34 -6.18 -1.30
N PHE A 70 1.36 -6.20 -2.64
CA PHE A 70 2.04 -7.27 -3.39
C PHE A 70 3.54 -7.32 -3.14
N LYS A 71 4.20 -6.16 -2.96
CA LYS A 71 5.62 -6.09 -2.63
C LYS A 71 5.93 -6.76 -1.30
N TYR A 72 5.07 -6.53 -0.30
CA TYR A 72 5.23 -7.04 1.06
C TYR A 72 4.29 -8.20 1.41
N ARG A 73 3.78 -8.92 0.41
CA ARG A 73 2.87 -10.07 0.60
C ARG A 73 3.41 -11.12 1.58
N ASN A 74 4.73 -11.31 1.65
CA ASN A 74 5.36 -12.25 2.58
C ASN A 74 5.28 -11.78 4.04
N LYS A 75 5.16 -10.47 4.28
CA LYS A 75 5.03 -9.86 5.62
C LYS A 75 3.56 -9.64 5.99
N LEU A 76 2.71 -9.34 5.01
CA LEU A 76 1.29 -9.04 5.22
C LEU A 76 0.40 -10.29 5.22
N GLY A 77 0.80 -11.34 4.50
CA GLY A 77 -0.10 -12.47 4.18
C GLY A 77 -0.75 -12.25 2.81
N MET A 78 -0.78 -13.31 1.99
CA MET A 78 -1.30 -13.24 0.62
C MET A 78 -2.83 -13.11 0.58
N ASP A 79 -3.50 -13.69 1.55
CA ASP A 79 -4.93 -13.56 1.82
C ASP A 79 -5.34 -12.08 1.97
N VAL A 80 -4.58 -11.29 2.73
CA VAL A 80 -4.82 -9.85 2.91
C VAL A 80 -4.67 -9.08 1.59
N VAL A 81 -3.65 -9.42 0.81
CA VAL A 81 -3.41 -8.78 -0.49
C VAL A 81 -4.55 -9.07 -1.48
N LEU A 82 -5.02 -10.32 -1.51
CA LEU A 82 -6.11 -10.74 -2.39
C LEU A 82 -7.46 -10.16 -1.96
N GLU A 83 -7.71 -10.07 -0.67
CA GLU A 83 -8.87 -9.34 -0.13
C GLU A 83 -8.84 -7.88 -0.58
N ALA A 84 -7.72 -7.19 -0.38
CA ALA A 84 -7.57 -5.79 -0.77
C ALA A 84 -7.81 -5.60 -2.28
N LEU A 85 -7.30 -6.51 -3.12
CA LEU A 85 -7.54 -6.48 -4.57
C LEU A 85 -9.02 -6.65 -4.91
N LYS A 86 -9.72 -7.59 -4.25
CA LYS A 86 -11.17 -7.82 -4.44
C LYS A 86 -11.99 -6.60 -4.02
N LEU A 87 -11.69 -6.04 -2.85
CA LEU A 87 -12.37 -4.83 -2.35
C LEU A 87 -12.11 -3.65 -3.30
N TYR A 88 -10.88 -3.47 -3.77
CA TYR A 88 -10.54 -2.45 -4.75
C TYR A 88 -11.34 -2.62 -6.06
N LYS A 89 -11.45 -3.84 -6.60
CA LYS A 89 -12.28 -4.11 -7.79
C LYS A 89 -13.75 -3.77 -7.56
N SER A 90 -14.27 -4.03 -6.37
CA SER A 90 -15.68 -3.76 -6.06
C SER A 90 -16.01 -2.27 -5.97
N GLN A 91 -15.01 -1.40 -5.87
CA GLN A 91 -15.23 0.04 -5.88
C GLN A 91 -15.55 0.55 -7.30
N LYS A 92 -16.38 1.60 -7.39
CA LYS A 92 -16.86 2.16 -8.66
C LYS A 92 -15.76 2.69 -9.59
N MET A 93 -14.54 2.91 -9.10
CA MET A 93 -13.43 3.50 -9.85
C MET A 93 -12.20 2.60 -9.88
N PHE A 94 -12.32 1.44 -10.50
CA PHE A 94 -11.17 0.57 -10.75
C PHE A 94 -10.26 1.14 -11.86
N LYS A 95 -9.12 1.72 -11.47
CA LYS A 95 -8.12 2.29 -12.39
C LYS A 95 -6.97 1.31 -12.63
N LEU A 96 -7.16 0.42 -13.60
CA LEU A 96 -6.16 -0.60 -13.94
C LEU A 96 -4.82 0.02 -14.39
N ASP A 97 -4.87 1.06 -15.22
CA ASP A 97 -3.66 1.68 -15.78
C ASP A 97 -2.76 2.26 -14.68
N LYS A 98 -3.35 2.96 -13.71
CA LYS A 98 -2.63 3.48 -12.54
C LYS A 98 -2.06 2.36 -11.66
N LEU A 99 -2.82 1.28 -11.48
CA LEU A 99 -2.34 0.13 -10.73
C LEU A 99 -1.12 -0.51 -11.40
N MET A 100 -1.16 -0.67 -12.72
CA MET A 100 -0.04 -1.22 -13.50
C MET A 100 1.17 -0.28 -13.54
N GLU A 101 0.95 1.03 -13.56
CA GLU A 101 2.01 2.05 -13.42
C GLU A 101 2.75 1.86 -12.09
N TYR A 102 2.05 1.82 -10.96
CA TYR A 102 2.69 1.61 -9.66
C TYR A 102 3.26 0.21 -9.50
N ALA A 103 2.67 -0.81 -10.12
CA ALA A 103 3.22 -2.16 -10.13
C ALA A 103 4.60 -2.21 -10.80
N LYS A 104 4.82 -1.43 -11.86
CA LYS A 104 6.14 -1.26 -12.51
C LYS A 104 7.12 -0.55 -11.58
N ILE A 105 6.73 0.60 -11.02
CA ILE A 105 7.57 1.39 -10.10
C ILE A 105 8.00 0.54 -8.89
N CYS A 106 7.07 -0.23 -8.31
CA CYS A 106 7.33 -1.08 -7.16
C CYS A 106 8.02 -2.42 -7.52
N ARG A 107 8.22 -2.68 -8.82
CA ARG A 107 8.82 -3.90 -9.38
C ARG A 107 8.05 -5.17 -8.99
N VAL A 108 6.74 -5.10 -9.04
CA VAL A 108 5.80 -6.21 -8.72
C VAL A 108 4.87 -6.56 -9.89
N GLU A 109 4.98 -5.88 -11.03
CA GLU A 109 4.16 -6.14 -12.23
C GLU A 109 4.03 -7.64 -12.57
N LYS A 110 5.15 -8.36 -12.67
CA LYS A 110 5.14 -9.80 -12.98
C LYS A 110 4.42 -10.64 -11.92
N VAL A 111 4.48 -10.23 -10.66
CA VAL A 111 3.81 -10.92 -9.55
C VAL A 111 2.32 -10.61 -9.58
N MET A 112 1.94 -9.38 -9.88
CA MET A 112 0.54 -8.92 -9.89
C MET A 112 -0.24 -9.45 -11.10
N LYS A 113 0.40 -9.51 -12.26
CA LYS A 113 -0.21 -9.86 -13.54
C LYS A 113 -1.16 -11.09 -13.49
N PRO A 114 -0.75 -12.27 -13.00
CA PRO A 114 -1.65 -13.43 -12.97
C PRO A 114 -2.88 -13.21 -12.09
N TYR A 115 -2.77 -12.43 -11.00
CA TYR A 115 -3.91 -12.14 -10.12
C TYR A 115 -4.85 -11.14 -10.75
N LEU A 116 -4.33 -10.15 -11.47
CA LEU A 116 -5.16 -9.19 -12.21
C LEU A 116 -5.89 -9.87 -13.36
N GLU A 117 -5.24 -10.78 -14.09
CA GLU A 117 -5.86 -11.57 -15.16
C GLU A 117 -6.98 -12.49 -14.64
N ALA A 118 -6.79 -13.09 -13.46
CA ALA A 118 -7.83 -13.94 -12.85
C ALA A 118 -9.00 -13.14 -12.26
N VAL A 119 -8.75 -11.89 -11.92
CA VAL A 119 -9.73 -11.01 -11.29
C VAL A 119 -10.45 -10.13 -12.31
N LEU A 120 -9.95 -9.94 -13.52
CA LEU A 120 -10.61 -9.19 -14.60
C LEU A 120 -11.58 -10.08 -15.39
#